data_AF-A0A448SMA6-F1
#
_entry.id   AF-A0A448SMA6-F1
#
_cell.length_a   1.000
_cell.length_b   1.000
_cell.length_c   1.000
_cell.angle_alpha   90.00
_cell.angle_beta   90.00
_cell.angle_gamma   90.00
#
_symmetry.space_group_name_H-M   'P 1'
#
loop_
_entity.id
_entity.type
_entity.pdbx_description
1 polymer ?
#
loop_
_entity_poly.entity_id
_entity_poly.type
_entity_poly.pdbx_seq_one_letter_code
_entity_poly.pdbx_strand_id
1 'polypeptide(L)'
;MPMFLGYFFEGEKIATEELRYDIINQYEKFSLEIKEHFGISHIDMLDISDEIGRNLQENFDKIEKVVSTMDKDRMLLANSKPEDYYSVLEELKKNFQPILNEFQELMERVSFFSFSDIKEKFDPSTLEKFISIFVTEKGSSKDIHYITDENSLTKKPILTMDRDEHYLCSFNFLLTAIIDNIEGYFKTSKHAEKFRKHRDNKLESEVYRVFKEFLPPEALIFESVFENSQSFNEHDLIIVYERKILIIESKASPRREPLRDPSKAYQRIRDDFNKKSGIQSGYEQAHRLEVLLESNDFVNLYNKKGDVITTINRADFDEIFCICITKDDFGMLATNLTNLLQKDDESKYPWVICLHDLRFLISCLSYIGKDWGFLLGYLRERISVFGKVMSNDELEFAGAFLKYGSFDFAKKRKEHLVFLDINESKVLDDIYFAKTSGEEYHLDRIVAPYYEFNKEKLFNKGVVNAKGNKERKNRRKMIKMSRRSNR
;
A
#
# COMPACT_ATOMS: atom_id res chain seq x y z
N MET A 1 -20.43 2.70 -2.31
CA MET A 1 -20.20 1.27 -1.99
C MET A 1 -18.74 0.88 -2.15
N PRO A 2 -18.02 1.24 -3.24
CA PRO A 2 -16.60 0.92 -3.39
C PRO A 2 -15.73 1.45 -2.23
N MET A 3 -15.91 2.72 -1.83
CA MET A 3 -15.14 3.33 -0.72
C MET A 3 -15.33 2.70 0.66
N PHE A 4 -16.52 2.16 0.93
CA PHE A 4 -16.84 1.52 2.21
C PHE A 4 -16.19 0.14 2.27
N LEU A 5 -16.38 -0.66 1.22
CA LEU A 5 -15.79 -1.99 1.12
C LEU A 5 -14.26 -1.90 0.96
N GLY A 6 -13.76 -0.90 0.25
CA GLY A 6 -12.33 -0.60 0.12
C GLY A 6 -11.64 -0.53 1.48
N TYR A 7 -12.18 0.23 2.44
CA TYR A 7 -11.59 0.31 3.79
C TYR A 7 -11.38 -1.06 4.46
N PHE A 8 -12.31 -2.00 4.27
CA PHE A 8 -12.25 -3.33 4.92
C PHE A 8 -11.53 -4.39 4.08
N PHE A 9 -11.24 -4.11 2.81
CA PHE A 9 -10.57 -5.04 1.89
C PHE A 9 -9.19 -4.55 1.44
N GLU A 10 -8.82 -3.31 1.76
CA GLU A 10 -7.48 -2.76 1.62
C GLU A 10 -6.63 -3.28 2.80
N GLY A 11 -5.62 -4.09 2.51
CA GLY A 11 -4.55 -4.44 3.45
C GLY A 11 -3.33 -3.56 3.24
N GLU A 12 -2.45 -3.46 4.24
CA GLU A 12 -1.18 -2.75 4.09
C GLU A 12 -0.30 -3.43 3.01
N LYS A 13 -0.05 -2.72 1.91
CA LYS A 13 0.80 -3.18 0.80
C LYS A 13 2.24 -2.71 1.01
N ILE A 14 2.81 -3.06 2.16
CA ILE A 14 4.13 -2.58 2.58
C ILE A 14 5.09 -3.76 2.61
N ALA A 15 6.29 -3.57 2.03
CA ALA A 15 7.35 -4.57 2.09
C ALA A 15 7.79 -4.83 3.54
N THR A 16 8.18 -6.06 3.85
CA THR A 16 8.60 -6.45 5.21
C THR A 16 9.70 -5.54 5.76
N GLU A 17 10.73 -5.24 4.97
CA GLU A 17 11.84 -4.38 5.39
C GLU A 17 11.40 -2.95 5.72
N GLU A 18 10.35 -2.46 5.07
CA GLU A 18 9.79 -1.13 5.34
C GLU A 18 9.06 -1.11 6.68
N LEU A 19 8.26 -2.14 6.99
CA LEU A 19 7.63 -2.30 8.31
C LEU A 19 8.68 -2.40 9.43
N ARG A 20 9.76 -3.17 9.21
CA ARG A 20 10.88 -3.28 10.17
C ARG A 20 11.55 -1.93 10.36
N TYR A 21 11.84 -1.22 9.26
CA TYR A 21 12.40 0.12 9.29
C TYR A 21 11.52 1.08 10.11
N ASP A 22 10.21 1.04 9.92
CA ASP A 22 9.28 1.92 10.65
C ASP A 22 9.23 1.58 12.14
N ILE A 23 9.20 0.29 12.51
CA ILE A 23 9.22 -0.12 13.91
C ILE A 23 10.47 0.41 14.62
N ILE A 24 11.64 0.32 13.99
CA ILE A 24 12.90 0.81 14.55
C ILE A 24 12.88 2.34 14.66
N ASN A 25 12.60 3.03 13.55
CA ASN A 25 12.85 4.46 13.45
C ASN A 25 11.70 5.33 13.98
N GLN A 26 10.45 4.86 13.89
CA GLN A 26 9.29 5.63 14.37
C GLN A 26 9.25 5.68 15.90
N TYR A 27 9.66 4.59 16.56
CA TYR A 27 9.47 4.40 18.00
C TYR A 27 10.73 4.59 18.86
N GLU A 28 11.88 4.85 18.26
CA GLU A 28 13.17 5.05 18.95
C GLU A 28 13.05 6.01 20.16
N LYS A 29 12.48 7.21 19.95
CA LYS A 29 12.31 8.25 20.99
C LYS A 29 11.28 7.92 22.07
N PHE A 30 10.61 6.79 21.94
CA PHE A 30 9.54 6.33 22.84
C PHE A 30 9.83 4.95 23.43
N SER A 31 11.06 4.44 23.27
CA SER A 31 11.45 3.10 23.74
C SER A 31 11.17 2.90 25.23
N LEU A 32 11.43 3.92 26.05
CA LEU A 32 11.19 3.87 27.49
C LEU A 32 9.70 3.77 27.80
N GLU A 33 8.88 4.66 27.22
CA GLU A 33 7.43 4.66 27.41
C GLU A 33 6.78 3.33 26.94
N ILE A 34 7.29 2.75 25.85
CA ILE A 34 6.86 1.44 25.34
C ILE A 34 7.23 0.34 26.34
N LYS A 35 8.49 0.31 26.79
CA LYS A 35 8.95 -0.71 27.75
C LYS A 35 8.23 -0.63 29.08
N GLU A 36 7.93 0.57 29.58
CA GLU A 36 7.13 0.76 30.80
C GLU A 36 5.70 0.21 30.65
N HIS A 37 5.09 0.33 29.47
CA HIS A 37 3.72 -0.13 29.24
C HIS A 37 3.63 -1.64 28.96
N PHE A 38 4.44 -2.12 28.03
CA PHE A 38 4.37 -3.50 27.54
C PHE A 38 5.26 -4.47 28.33
N GLY A 39 6.21 -3.96 29.13
CA GLY A 39 7.25 -4.74 29.80
C GLY A 39 8.43 -5.11 28.90
N ILE A 40 8.31 -4.88 27.60
CA ILE A 40 9.34 -5.12 26.57
C ILE A 40 9.37 -3.93 25.60
N SER A 41 10.53 -3.68 24.99
CA SER A 41 10.68 -2.62 24.00
C SER A 41 10.19 -3.05 22.62
N HIS A 42 10.00 -2.08 21.71
CA HIS A 42 9.68 -2.37 20.32
C HIS A 42 10.80 -3.14 19.60
N ILE A 43 12.05 -2.98 20.03
CA ILE A 43 13.20 -3.75 19.54
C ILE A 43 13.09 -5.20 20.00
N ASP A 44 12.78 -5.45 21.27
CA ASP A 44 12.56 -6.82 21.77
C ASP A 44 11.41 -7.52 21.00
N MET A 45 10.32 -6.78 20.71
CA MET A 45 9.21 -7.29 19.91
C MET A 45 9.65 -7.65 18.48
N LEU A 46 10.48 -6.79 17.87
CA LEU A 46 10.98 -7.01 16.52
C LEU A 46 11.96 -8.19 16.45
N ASP A 47 12.91 -8.28 17.39
CA ASP A 47 13.94 -9.34 17.41
C ASP A 47 13.31 -10.73 17.57
N ILE A 48 12.31 -10.86 18.45
CA ILE A 48 11.55 -12.12 18.60
C ILE A 48 10.78 -12.44 17.31
N SER A 49 10.17 -11.43 16.69
CA SER A 49 9.45 -11.60 15.44
C SER A 49 10.38 -12.07 14.32
N ASP A 50 11.55 -11.44 14.16
CA ASP A 50 12.55 -11.81 13.16
C ASP A 50 13.02 -13.26 13.34
N GLU A 51 13.18 -13.72 14.58
CA GLU A 51 13.53 -15.11 14.84
C GLU A 51 12.39 -16.09 14.47
N ILE A 52 11.14 -15.74 14.74
CA ILE A 52 9.98 -16.49 14.25
C ILE A 52 9.99 -16.52 12.72
N GLY A 53 10.22 -15.38 12.08
CA GLY A 53 10.33 -15.25 10.63
C GLY A 53 11.41 -16.16 10.05
N ARG A 54 12.58 -16.24 10.69
CA ARG A 54 13.66 -17.18 10.30
C ARG A 54 13.19 -18.64 10.35
N ASN A 55 12.55 -19.07 11.44
CA ASN A 55 12.05 -20.45 11.55
C ASN A 55 11.02 -20.78 10.46
N LEU A 56 10.12 -19.83 10.15
CA LEU A 56 9.13 -20.01 9.08
C LEU A 56 9.79 -20.06 7.69
N GLN A 57 10.80 -19.20 7.45
CA GLN A 57 11.57 -19.22 6.20
C GLN A 57 12.32 -20.55 6.05
N GLU A 58 12.94 -21.07 7.11
CA GLU A 58 13.61 -22.38 7.07
C GLU A 58 12.65 -23.53 6.72
N ASN A 59 11.38 -23.45 7.15
CA ASN A 59 10.35 -24.41 6.74
C ASN A 59 10.02 -24.28 5.25
N PHE A 60 9.91 -23.05 4.74
CA PHE A 60 9.70 -22.80 3.32
C PHE A 60 10.87 -23.29 2.46
N ASP A 61 12.12 -23.05 2.89
CA ASP A 61 13.32 -23.50 2.19
C ASP A 61 13.40 -25.03 2.09
N LYS A 62 12.90 -25.76 3.10
CA LYS A 62 12.77 -27.23 3.05
C LYS A 62 11.78 -27.64 1.96
N ILE A 63 10.63 -26.97 1.86
CA ILE A 63 9.63 -27.23 0.81
C ILE A 63 10.23 -26.95 -0.57
N GLU A 64 10.94 -25.83 -0.74
CA GLU A 64 11.58 -25.47 -2.00
C GLU A 64 12.58 -26.53 -2.47
N LYS A 65 13.36 -27.12 -1.55
CA LYS A 65 14.28 -28.23 -1.85
C LYS A 65 13.54 -29.48 -2.34
N VAL A 66 12.41 -29.82 -1.71
CA VAL A 66 11.58 -30.97 -2.12
C VAL A 66 10.95 -30.71 -3.50
N VAL A 67 10.36 -29.53 -3.71
CA VAL A 67 9.78 -29.12 -5.00
C VAL A 67 10.84 -29.12 -6.11
N SER A 68 12.05 -28.63 -5.83
CA SER A 68 13.18 -28.65 -6.76
C SER A 68 13.59 -30.07 -7.14
N THR A 69 13.48 -31.02 -6.21
CA THR A 69 13.75 -32.44 -6.47
C THR A 69 12.67 -33.03 -7.36
N MET A 70 11.39 -32.75 -7.06
CA MET A 70 10.26 -33.17 -7.90
C MET A 70 10.35 -32.61 -9.33
N ASP A 71 10.79 -31.35 -9.50
CA ASP A 71 10.94 -30.76 -10.82
C ASP A 71 12.12 -31.37 -11.59
N LYS A 72 13.24 -31.69 -10.91
CA LYS A 72 14.34 -32.45 -11.52
C LYS A 72 13.89 -33.82 -12.03
N ASP A 73 13.13 -34.55 -11.21
CA ASP A 73 12.57 -35.85 -11.60
C ASP A 73 11.61 -35.73 -12.80
N ARG A 74 10.77 -34.69 -12.80
CA ARG A 74 9.88 -34.35 -13.92
C ARG A 74 10.67 -34.04 -15.20
N MET A 75 11.74 -33.25 -15.10
CA MET A 75 12.62 -32.92 -16.23
C MET A 75 13.38 -34.14 -16.74
N LEU A 76 13.83 -35.02 -15.86
CA LEU A 76 14.52 -36.26 -16.23
C LEU A 76 13.59 -37.18 -17.04
N LEU A 77 12.32 -37.31 -16.62
CA LEU A 77 11.31 -38.04 -17.40
C LEU A 77 11.02 -37.35 -18.74
N ALA A 78 10.83 -36.03 -18.74
CA ALA A 78 10.51 -35.26 -19.96
C ALA A 78 11.62 -35.30 -21.02
N ASN A 79 12.88 -35.41 -20.58
CA ASN A 79 14.06 -35.46 -21.44
C ASN A 79 14.56 -36.90 -21.72
N SER A 80 13.89 -37.92 -21.19
CA SER A 80 14.26 -39.32 -21.39
C SER A 80 14.04 -39.74 -22.84
N LYS A 81 14.96 -40.56 -23.37
CA LYS A 81 14.78 -41.16 -24.71
C LYS A 81 13.67 -42.20 -24.66
N PRO A 82 12.94 -42.44 -25.77
CA PRO A 82 11.86 -43.43 -25.82
C PRO A 82 12.26 -44.82 -25.31
N GLU A 83 13.52 -45.23 -25.55
CA GLU A 83 14.04 -46.54 -25.15
C GLU A 83 14.24 -46.68 -23.64
N ASP A 84 14.55 -45.58 -22.95
CA ASP A 84 14.86 -45.55 -21.51
C ASP A 84 13.66 -45.10 -20.66
N TYR A 85 12.57 -44.65 -21.29
CA TYR A 85 11.39 -44.04 -20.64
C TYR A 85 10.82 -44.92 -19.52
N TYR A 86 10.60 -46.21 -19.79
CA TYR A 86 9.98 -47.12 -18.82
C TYR A 86 10.92 -47.46 -17.65
N SER A 87 12.22 -47.60 -17.89
CA SER A 87 13.20 -47.81 -16.80
C SER A 87 13.31 -46.60 -15.89
N VAL A 88 13.37 -45.40 -16.49
CA VAL A 88 13.36 -44.12 -15.76
C VAL A 88 12.09 -43.98 -14.92
N LEU A 89 10.92 -44.27 -15.52
CA LEU A 89 9.64 -44.18 -14.82
C LEU A 89 9.56 -45.13 -13.62
N GLU A 90 10.05 -46.37 -13.75
CA GLU A 90 10.06 -47.34 -12.65
C GLU A 90 11.03 -46.96 -11.53
N GLU A 91 12.15 -46.31 -11.85
CA GLU A 91 13.07 -45.78 -10.83
C GLU A 91 12.44 -44.61 -10.07
N LEU A 92 11.85 -43.64 -10.78
CA LEU A 92 11.17 -42.50 -10.18
C LEU A 92 9.99 -42.92 -9.30
N LYS A 93 9.21 -43.93 -9.71
CA LYS A 93 8.10 -44.48 -8.90
C LYS A 93 8.53 -44.97 -7.52
N LYS A 94 9.76 -45.48 -7.36
CA LYS A 94 10.28 -45.97 -6.06
C LYS A 94 10.46 -44.83 -5.07
N ASN A 95 10.84 -43.64 -5.55
CA ASN A 95 11.11 -42.47 -4.72
C ASN A 95 9.94 -41.49 -4.64
N PHE A 96 8.94 -41.63 -5.51
CA PHE A 96 7.79 -40.72 -5.56
C PHE A 96 6.99 -40.67 -4.26
N GLN A 97 6.68 -41.84 -3.68
CA GLN A 97 5.85 -41.88 -2.45
C GLN A 97 6.56 -41.24 -1.24
N PRO A 98 7.84 -41.53 -0.95
CA PRO A 98 8.59 -40.81 0.08
C PRO A 98 8.60 -39.29 -0.11
N ILE A 99 8.91 -38.81 -1.33
CA ILE A 99 8.97 -37.38 -1.64
C ILE A 99 7.61 -36.71 -1.46
N LEU A 100 6.53 -37.37 -1.90
CA LEU A 100 5.17 -36.84 -1.75
C LEU A 100 4.76 -36.76 -0.26
N ASN A 101 5.11 -37.76 0.55
CA ASN A 101 4.85 -37.75 1.98
C ASN A 101 5.62 -36.62 2.68
N GLU A 102 6.92 -36.47 2.37
CA GLU A 102 7.74 -35.38 2.90
C GLU A 102 7.17 -34.01 2.52
N PHE A 103 6.76 -33.84 1.25
CA PHE A 103 6.11 -32.62 0.78
C PHE A 103 4.82 -32.33 1.56
N GLN A 104 3.97 -33.33 1.79
CA GLN A 104 2.73 -33.19 2.55
C GLN A 104 3.00 -32.79 4.00
N GLU A 105 3.91 -33.47 4.69
CA GLU A 105 4.29 -33.18 6.08
C GLU A 105 4.84 -31.75 6.23
N LEU A 106 5.69 -31.32 5.30
CA LEU A 106 6.23 -29.95 5.31
C LEU A 106 5.16 -28.90 5.02
N MET A 107 4.26 -29.15 4.06
CA MET A 107 3.16 -28.25 3.74
C MET A 107 2.20 -28.05 4.92
N GLU A 108 1.94 -29.11 5.70
CA GLU A 108 1.12 -29.01 6.91
C GLU A 108 1.78 -28.17 8.01
N ARG A 109 3.14 -28.10 8.03
CA ARG A 109 3.92 -27.42 9.08
C ARG A 109 4.55 -26.10 8.64
N VAL A 110 4.34 -25.64 7.41
CA VAL A 110 5.05 -24.49 6.83
C VAL A 110 4.94 -23.22 7.67
N SER A 111 3.77 -22.98 8.25
CA SER A 111 3.46 -21.79 9.06
C SER A 111 3.57 -22.05 10.58
N PHE A 112 4.07 -23.22 11.00
CA PHE A 112 4.18 -23.61 12.40
C PHE A 112 5.57 -23.36 12.98
N PHE A 113 5.62 -23.01 14.25
CA PHE A 113 6.85 -22.84 15.03
C PHE A 113 6.59 -23.10 16.53
N SER A 114 7.66 -23.29 17.32
CA SER A 114 7.57 -23.31 18.78
C SER A 114 8.43 -22.22 19.41
N PHE A 115 7.90 -21.58 20.46
CA PHE A 115 8.72 -20.69 21.28
C PHE A 115 9.87 -21.43 22.00
N SER A 116 9.75 -22.75 22.15
CA SER A 116 10.82 -23.56 22.72
C SER A 116 12.08 -23.61 21.86
N ASP A 117 11.94 -23.39 20.54
CA ASP A 117 13.07 -23.36 19.58
C ASP A 117 13.91 -22.09 19.73
N ILE A 118 13.34 -21.04 20.34
CA ILE A 118 13.96 -19.70 20.41
C ILE A 118 14.21 -19.25 21.85
N LYS A 119 13.77 -20.03 22.84
CA LYS A 119 13.83 -19.68 24.28
C LYS A 119 15.24 -19.39 24.80
N GLU A 120 16.28 -19.97 24.19
CA GLU A 120 17.67 -19.77 24.63
C GLU A 120 18.24 -18.44 24.13
N LYS A 121 17.60 -17.80 23.14
CA LYS A 121 18.03 -16.52 22.55
C LYS A 121 17.50 -15.30 23.31
N PHE A 122 16.48 -15.47 24.15
CA PHE A 122 15.77 -14.37 24.81
C PHE A 122 15.62 -14.61 26.30
N ASP A 123 15.55 -13.53 27.07
CA ASP A 123 15.21 -13.62 28.49
C ASP A 123 13.79 -14.22 28.65
N PRO A 124 13.59 -15.18 29.58
CA PRO A 124 12.29 -15.82 29.78
C PRO A 124 11.15 -14.83 30.05
N SER A 125 11.42 -13.75 30.80
CA SER A 125 10.39 -12.75 31.09
C SER A 125 10.02 -11.92 29.86
N THR A 126 11.00 -11.60 29.01
CA THR A 126 10.75 -10.93 27.71
C THR A 126 9.86 -11.79 26.83
N LEU A 127 10.17 -13.09 26.72
CA LEU A 127 9.39 -14.02 25.88
C LEU A 127 7.96 -14.20 26.40
N GLU A 128 7.79 -14.33 27.72
CA GLU A 128 6.47 -14.41 28.35
C GLU A 128 5.61 -13.17 28.05
N LYS A 129 6.22 -11.98 28.10
CA LYS A 129 5.52 -10.73 27.75
C LYS A 129 5.12 -10.73 26.28
N PHE A 130 6.03 -11.10 25.38
CA PHE A 130 5.73 -11.18 23.95
C PHE A 130 4.54 -12.12 23.67
N ILE A 131 4.57 -13.33 24.24
CA ILE A 131 3.47 -14.31 24.13
C ILE A 131 2.15 -13.71 24.61
N SER A 132 2.15 -13.05 25.76
CA SER A 132 0.93 -12.46 26.32
C SER A 132 0.32 -11.36 25.46
N ILE A 133 1.17 -10.65 24.70
CA ILE A 133 0.76 -9.55 23.81
C ILE A 133 0.23 -10.10 22.50
N PHE A 134 0.94 -11.01 21.83
CA PHE A 134 0.68 -11.34 20.42
C PHE A 134 0.02 -12.71 20.15
N VAL A 135 -0.13 -13.58 21.16
CA VAL A 135 -0.71 -14.91 21.00
C VAL A 135 -2.21 -14.93 21.33
N THR A 136 -2.98 -15.58 20.46
CA THR A 136 -4.40 -15.90 20.62
C THR A 136 -4.59 -17.41 20.71
N GLU A 137 -5.19 -17.85 21.82
CA GLU A 137 -5.61 -19.24 22.00
C GLU A 137 -6.97 -19.47 21.33
N LYS A 138 -7.11 -20.58 20.60
CA LYS A 138 -8.36 -20.93 19.92
C LYS A 138 -9.54 -20.97 20.91
N GLY A 139 -10.61 -20.26 20.59
CA GLY A 139 -11.81 -20.17 21.43
C GLY A 139 -11.74 -19.13 22.55
N SER A 140 -10.63 -18.40 22.68
CA SER A 140 -10.51 -17.30 23.66
C SER A 140 -10.97 -15.94 23.14
N SER A 141 -11.11 -15.79 21.82
CA SER A 141 -11.56 -14.54 21.18
C SER A 141 -13.08 -14.43 21.12
N LYS A 142 -13.58 -13.20 20.94
CA LYS A 142 -15.01 -12.97 20.66
C LYS A 142 -15.38 -13.53 19.29
N ASP A 143 -16.62 -13.96 19.15
CA ASP A 143 -17.19 -14.34 17.85
C ASP A 143 -17.22 -13.14 16.90
N ILE A 144 -16.78 -13.37 15.66
CA ILE A 144 -16.87 -12.41 14.56
C ILE A 144 -18.12 -12.76 13.77
N HIS A 145 -19.10 -11.86 13.74
CA HIS A 145 -20.35 -12.05 13.00
C HIS A 145 -20.41 -11.21 11.73
N TYR A 146 -19.70 -10.08 11.72
CA TYR A 146 -19.64 -9.14 10.61
C TYR A 146 -18.20 -8.80 10.25
N ILE A 147 -17.98 -8.46 8.98
CA ILE A 147 -16.66 -8.00 8.47
C ILE A 147 -16.13 -6.72 9.15
N THR A 148 -16.97 -6.01 9.91
CA THR A 148 -16.59 -4.80 10.66
C THR A 148 -16.48 -5.06 12.17
N ASP A 149 -16.62 -6.31 12.61
CA ASP A 149 -16.37 -6.63 14.02
C ASP A 149 -14.86 -6.64 14.26
N GLU A 150 -14.43 -6.29 15.48
CA GLU A 150 -13.00 -6.25 15.83
C GLU A 150 -12.39 -7.64 15.65
N ASN A 151 -11.40 -7.73 14.76
CA ASN A 151 -10.66 -8.96 14.56
C ASN A 151 -9.53 -9.05 15.60
N SER A 152 -9.59 -10.05 16.48
CA SER A 152 -8.55 -10.26 17.50
C SER A 152 -7.18 -10.51 16.88
N LEU A 153 -7.14 -11.06 15.65
CA LEU A 153 -5.91 -11.37 14.94
C LEU A 153 -5.15 -10.14 14.46
N THR A 154 -5.82 -8.97 14.36
CA THR A 154 -5.14 -7.72 14.00
C THR A 154 -4.13 -7.30 15.07
N LYS A 155 -4.42 -7.58 16.35
CA LYS A 155 -3.51 -7.25 17.47
C LYS A 155 -2.74 -8.45 17.99
N LYS A 156 -3.25 -9.66 17.75
CA LYS A 156 -2.72 -10.94 18.26
C LYS A 156 -2.69 -12.01 17.16
N PRO A 157 -1.79 -11.87 16.17
CA PRO A 157 -1.84 -12.67 14.95
C PRO A 157 -1.32 -14.09 15.12
N ILE A 158 -0.62 -14.40 16.21
CA ILE A 158 -0.07 -15.73 16.47
C ILE A 158 -1.17 -16.61 17.08
N LEU A 159 -1.46 -17.74 16.46
CA LEU A 159 -2.49 -18.66 16.89
C LEU A 159 -1.90 -19.88 17.60
N THR A 160 -2.62 -20.40 18.59
CA THR A 160 -2.31 -21.71 19.19
C THR A 160 -3.57 -22.46 19.60
N MET A 161 -3.48 -23.79 19.64
CA MET A 161 -4.53 -24.69 20.14
C MET A 161 -4.17 -25.36 21.47
N ASP A 162 -2.89 -25.52 21.76
CA ASP A 162 -2.35 -26.29 22.89
C ASP A 162 -1.29 -25.54 23.72
N ARG A 163 -0.92 -24.32 23.30
CA ARG A 163 0.13 -23.46 23.86
C ARG A 163 1.57 -23.94 23.64
N ASP A 164 1.76 -25.05 22.94
CA ASP A 164 3.09 -25.59 22.63
C ASP A 164 3.44 -25.30 21.17
N GLU A 165 2.52 -25.61 20.25
CA GLU A 165 2.65 -25.30 18.83
C GLU A 165 1.91 -24.00 18.48
N HIS A 166 2.59 -23.18 17.68
CA HIS A 166 2.13 -21.86 17.30
C HIS A 166 2.09 -21.74 15.78
N TYR A 167 1.16 -20.94 15.27
CA TYR A 167 0.94 -20.75 13.85
C TYR A 167 0.83 -19.26 13.52
N LEU A 168 1.47 -18.85 12.42
CA LEU A 168 1.41 -17.48 11.91
C LEU A 168 1.18 -17.49 10.39
N CYS A 169 0.05 -16.94 9.94
CA CYS A 169 -0.30 -16.87 8.51
C CYS A 169 0.67 -16.01 7.69
N SER A 170 1.10 -14.90 8.26
CA SER A 170 1.86 -13.87 7.56
C SER A 170 2.77 -13.17 8.55
N PHE A 171 4.05 -13.07 8.19
CA PHE A 171 5.03 -12.36 9.00
C PHE A 171 4.69 -10.86 9.10
N ASN A 172 4.23 -10.25 8.01
CA ASN A 172 3.80 -8.85 8.01
C ASN A 172 2.65 -8.59 8.98
N PHE A 173 1.74 -9.54 9.21
CA PHE A 173 0.67 -9.36 10.20
C PHE A 173 1.22 -9.20 11.62
N LEU A 174 2.33 -9.87 11.96
CA LEU A 174 2.99 -9.70 13.25
C LEU A 174 3.63 -8.32 13.37
N LEU A 175 4.29 -7.82 12.32
CA LEU A 175 4.87 -6.49 12.29
C LEU A 175 3.81 -5.38 12.38
N THR A 176 2.72 -5.48 11.60
CA THR A 176 1.58 -4.56 11.68
C THR A 176 0.94 -4.62 13.07
N ALA A 177 0.82 -5.81 13.69
CA ALA A 177 0.31 -5.92 15.06
C ALA A 177 1.20 -5.19 16.08
N ILE A 178 2.52 -5.18 15.92
CA ILE A 178 3.44 -4.39 16.76
C ILE A 178 3.09 -2.90 16.64
N ILE A 179 3.00 -2.39 15.40
CA ILE A 179 2.66 -1.01 15.09
C ILE A 179 1.31 -0.64 15.71
N ASP A 180 0.28 -1.46 15.48
CA ASP A 180 -1.08 -1.23 15.95
C ASP A 180 -1.20 -1.21 17.47
N ASN A 181 -0.53 -2.13 18.17
CA ASN A 181 -0.52 -2.14 19.63
C ASN A 181 0.17 -0.89 20.18
N ILE A 182 1.35 -0.53 19.66
CA ILE A 182 2.11 0.66 20.10
C ILE A 182 1.32 1.94 19.82
N GLU A 183 0.79 2.10 18.61
CA GLU A 183 -0.04 3.25 18.26
C GLU A 183 -1.33 3.31 19.10
N GLY A 184 -1.96 2.16 19.35
CA GLY A 184 -3.15 2.05 20.19
C GLY A 184 -2.91 2.53 21.62
N TYR A 185 -1.75 2.17 22.19
CA TYR A 185 -1.29 2.70 23.47
C TYR A 185 -1.12 4.22 23.43
N PHE A 186 -0.38 4.76 22.47
CA PHE A 186 -0.14 6.20 22.40
C PHE A 186 -1.40 7.02 22.15
N LYS A 187 -2.36 6.50 21.38
CA LYS A 187 -3.66 7.16 21.14
C LYS A 187 -4.45 7.41 22.43
N THR A 188 -4.24 6.60 23.47
CA THR A 188 -5.02 6.65 24.72
C THR A 188 -4.18 7.06 25.95
N SER A 189 -2.86 7.18 25.81
CA SER A 189 -1.97 7.51 26.91
C SER A 189 -1.79 9.02 27.13
N LYS A 190 -1.18 9.38 28.26
CA LYS A 190 -0.74 10.77 28.55
C LYS A 190 0.28 11.33 27.55
N HIS A 191 0.87 10.47 26.70
CA HIS A 191 1.87 10.84 25.71
C HIS A 191 1.29 11.12 24.32
N ALA A 192 -0.04 11.06 24.14
CA ALA A 192 -0.72 11.19 22.85
C ALA A 192 -0.29 12.43 22.05
N GLU A 193 -0.21 13.61 22.68
CA GLU A 193 0.17 14.84 21.99
C GLU A 193 1.64 14.83 21.55
N LYS A 194 2.54 14.37 22.42
CA LYS A 194 3.98 14.22 22.13
C LYS A 194 4.19 13.26 20.97
N PHE A 195 3.51 12.12 20.99
CA PHE A 195 3.58 11.11 19.94
C PHE A 195 3.02 11.63 18.60
N ARG A 196 1.87 12.31 18.62
CA ARG A 196 1.29 12.92 17.41
C ARG A 196 2.25 13.91 16.76
N LYS A 197 2.84 14.84 17.53
CA LYS A 197 3.82 15.81 17.00
C LYS A 197 5.06 15.12 16.42
N HIS A 198 5.58 14.09 17.10
CA HIS A 198 6.71 13.32 16.57
C HIS A 198 6.37 12.64 15.26
N ARG A 199 5.16 12.07 15.15
CA ARG A 199 4.69 11.41 13.93
C ARG A 199 4.56 12.38 12.76
N ASP A 200 4.01 13.57 13.02
CA ASP A 200 3.89 14.64 12.01
C ASP A 200 5.28 15.07 11.51
N ASN A 201 6.19 15.42 12.44
CA ASN A 201 7.57 15.79 12.09
C ASN A 201 8.34 14.66 11.36
N LYS A 202 8.09 13.40 11.75
CA LYS A 202 8.76 12.25 11.12
C LYS A 202 8.29 12.13 9.67
N LEU A 203 6.98 12.25 9.40
CA LEU A 203 6.44 12.26 8.03
C LEU A 203 7.13 13.34 7.19
N GLU A 204 7.19 14.58 7.67
CA GLU A 204 7.85 15.69 6.96
C GLU A 204 9.33 15.39 6.65
N SER A 205 10.07 14.90 7.65
CA SER A 205 11.49 14.56 7.47
C SER A 205 11.75 13.40 6.50
N GLU A 206 10.86 12.41 6.47
CA GLU A 206 10.95 11.28 5.53
C GLU A 206 10.61 11.74 4.12
N VAL A 207 9.58 12.59 3.96
CA VAL A 207 9.24 13.21 2.67
C VAL A 207 10.43 14.00 2.13
N TYR A 208 11.04 14.84 2.94
CA TYR A 208 12.27 15.56 2.57
C TYR A 208 13.36 14.59 2.09
N ARG A 209 13.64 13.53 2.86
CA ARG A 209 14.69 12.57 2.52
C ARG A 209 14.44 11.91 1.17
N VAL A 210 13.22 11.43 0.94
CA VAL A 210 12.86 10.71 -0.30
C VAL A 210 13.04 11.59 -1.52
N PHE A 211 12.59 12.86 -1.47
CA PHE A 211 12.85 13.79 -2.57
C PHE A 211 14.33 14.13 -2.69
N LYS A 212 15.03 14.39 -1.58
CA LYS A 212 16.45 14.77 -1.60
C LYS A 212 17.34 13.72 -2.24
N GLU A 213 17.05 12.43 -1.99
CA GLU A 213 17.80 11.30 -2.56
C GLU A 213 17.59 11.15 -4.07
N PHE A 214 16.46 11.61 -4.61
CA PHE A 214 16.10 11.46 -6.02
C PHE A 214 16.37 12.72 -6.86
N LEU A 215 16.42 13.88 -6.21
CA LEU A 215 16.60 15.17 -6.87
C LEU A 215 18.03 15.36 -7.40
N PRO A 216 18.19 16.11 -8.50
CA PRO A 216 19.50 16.54 -8.96
C PRO A 216 20.18 17.45 -7.92
N PRO A 217 21.52 17.46 -7.85
CA PRO A 217 22.26 18.25 -6.85
C PRO A 217 21.95 19.75 -6.86
N GLU A 218 21.56 20.29 -8.01
CA GLU A 218 21.26 21.72 -8.22
C GLU A 218 19.85 22.11 -7.79
N ALA A 219 19.00 21.15 -7.41
CA ALA A 219 17.66 21.44 -6.91
C ALA A 219 17.73 22.23 -5.59
N LEU A 220 17.00 23.34 -5.55
CA LEU A 220 16.81 24.14 -4.34
C LEU A 220 15.65 23.53 -3.55
N ILE A 221 15.90 23.27 -2.28
CA ILE A 221 14.94 22.62 -1.40
C ILE A 221 14.81 23.47 -0.15
N PHE A 222 13.58 23.86 0.17
CA PHE A 222 13.27 24.71 1.31
C PHE A 222 12.24 23.99 2.20
N GLU A 223 12.63 23.73 3.44
CA GLU A 223 11.79 23.10 4.47
C GLU A 223 11.14 24.18 5.36
N SER A 224 9.89 23.95 5.79
CA SER A 224 9.17 24.80 6.76
C SER A 224 9.23 26.29 6.42
N VAL A 225 8.74 26.65 5.23
CA VAL A 225 8.75 28.04 4.73
C VAL A 225 7.40 28.71 4.91
N PHE A 226 7.41 30.03 5.06
CA PHE A 226 6.22 30.83 5.33
C PHE A 226 5.99 31.87 4.24
N GLU A 227 4.73 32.15 3.92
CA GLU A 227 4.34 33.18 2.94
C GLU A 227 4.60 34.62 3.43
N ASN A 228 4.82 34.82 4.73
CA ASN A 228 5.07 36.14 5.32
C ASN A 228 5.99 36.08 6.55
N SER A 229 6.50 37.24 6.95
CA SER A 229 7.43 37.38 8.08
C SER A 229 6.80 37.15 9.46
N GLN A 230 5.48 36.93 9.55
CA GLN A 230 4.76 36.71 10.80
C GLN A 230 4.59 35.21 11.13
N SER A 231 5.24 34.32 10.38
CA SER A 231 5.14 32.86 10.57
C SER A 231 3.72 32.31 10.45
N PHE A 232 2.92 32.91 9.57
CA PHE A 232 1.64 32.35 9.14
C PHE A 232 1.79 31.68 7.78
N ASN A 233 0.89 30.74 7.50
CA ASN A 233 0.86 30.01 6.23
C ASN A 233 2.19 29.29 5.96
N GLU A 234 2.49 28.32 6.82
CA GLU A 234 3.62 27.40 6.66
C GLU A 234 3.36 26.44 5.50
N HIS A 235 4.44 26.07 4.81
CA HIS A 235 4.52 24.99 3.84
C HIS A 235 5.62 24.03 4.25
N ASP A 236 5.32 22.74 4.20
CA ASP A 236 6.23 21.70 4.71
C ASP A 236 7.49 21.60 3.85
N LEU A 237 7.35 21.56 2.53
CA LEU A 237 8.47 21.42 1.60
C LEU A 237 8.22 22.10 0.25
N ILE A 238 9.14 22.98 -0.16
CA ILE A 238 9.17 23.60 -1.49
C ILE A 238 10.43 23.16 -2.22
N ILE A 239 10.26 22.65 -3.45
CA ILE A 239 11.38 22.28 -4.32
C ILE A 239 11.32 23.15 -5.56
N VAL A 240 12.45 23.77 -5.91
CA VAL A 240 12.64 24.52 -7.15
C VAL A 240 13.77 23.86 -7.94
N TYR A 241 13.46 23.41 -9.15
CA TYR A 241 14.45 22.85 -10.07
C TYR A 241 14.10 23.24 -11.50
N GLU A 242 15.09 23.73 -12.23
CA GLU A 242 14.90 24.35 -13.55
C GLU A 242 13.77 25.40 -13.50
N ARG A 243 12.71 25.20 -14.30
CA ARG A 243 11.54 26.09 -14.37
C ARG A 243 10.32 25.52 -13.67
N LYS A 244 10.53 24.61 -12.72
CA LYS A 244 9.48 23.82 -12.07
C LYS A 244 9.50 24.06 -10.56
N ILE A 245 8.31 24.18 -9.98
CA ILE A 245 8.13 24.29 -8.53
C ILE A 245 7.22 23.16 -8.06
N LEU A 246 7.62 22.45 -7.01
CA LEU A 246 6.75 21.55 -6.28
C LEU A 246 6.45 22.16 -4.92
N ILE A 247 5.16 22.22 -4.60
CA ILE A 247 4.65 22.65 -3.30
C ILE A 247 4.07 21.40 -2.64
N ILE A 248 4.75 20.93 -1.60
CA ILE A 248 4.47 19.63 -0.98
C ILE A 248 3.95 19.84 0.45
N GLU A 249 2.82 19.21 0.72
CA GLU A 249 2.10 19.28 1.99
C GLU A 249 1.92 17.88 2.57
N SER A 250 2.46 17.63 3.76
CA SER A 250 2.41 16.38 4.48
C SER A 250 1.19 16.34 5.42
N LYS A 251 0.47 15.21 5.44
CA LYS A 251 -0.78 15.04 6.21
C LYS A 251 -0.83 13.65 6.86
N ALA A 252 -0.64 13.61 8.18
CA ALA A 252 -0.60 12.37 8.97
C ALA A 252 -1.93 12.02 9.68
N SER A 253 -3.07 12.51 9.18
CA SER A 253 -4.36 12.19 9.81
C SER A 253 -4.76 10.75 9.55
N PRO A 254 -5.08 9.95 10.58
CA PRO A 254 -5.53 8.59 10.37
C PRO A 254 -6.92 8.56 9.75
N ARG A 255 -7.14 7.58 8.86
CA ARG A 255 -8.46 7.28 8.32
C ARG A 255 -9.30 6.57 9.39
N ARG A 256 -10.44 7.15 9.74
CA ARG A 256 -11.38 6.50 10.67
C ARG A 256 -12.18 5.43 9.96
N GLU A 257 -12.47 4.35 10.67
CA GLU A 257 -13.38 3.31 10.20
C GLU A 257 -14.73 3.92 9.77
N PRO A 258 -15.18 3.62 8.55
CA PRO A 258 -16.45 4.11 8.04
C PRO A 258 -17.60 3.40 8.77
N LEU A 259 -18.67 4.15 9.05
CA LEU A 259 -19.85 3.61 9.72
C LEU A 259 -20.62 2.66 8.81
N ARG A 260 -21.30 1.65 9.38
CA ARG A 260 -22.16 0.73 8.60
C ARG A 260 -23.29 1.45 7.85
N ASP A 261 -23.81 2.54 8.40
CA ASP A 261 -24.81 3.40 7.76
C ASP A 261 -24.14 4.21 6.64
N PRO A 262 -24.45 3.97 5.35
CA PRO A 262 -23.76 4.60 4.23
C PRO A 262 -23.82 6.13 4.23
N SER A 263 -24.93 6.71 4.68
CA SER A 263 -25.11 8.17 4.72
C SER A 263 -24.20 8.81 5.77
N LYS A 264 -24.13 8.18 6.94
CA LYS A 264 -23.22 8.62 8.02
C LYS A 264 -21.76 8.30 7.69
N ALA A 265 -21.50 7.21 6.97
CA ALA A 265 -20.17 6.84 6.48
C ALA A 265 -19.63 7.91 5.54
N TYR A 266 -20.43 8.34 4.56
CA TYR A 266 -20.06 9.39 3.63
C TYR A 266 -19.76 10.70 4.34
N GLN A 267 -20.63 11.13 5.28
CA GLN A 267 -20.39 12.32 6.09
C GLN A 267 -19.07 12.22 6.85
N ARG A 268 -18.79 11.09 7.51
CA ARG A 268 -17.52 10.87 8.22
C ARG A 268 -16.31 10.96 7.30
N ILE A 269 -16.36 10.32 6.14
CA ILE A 269 -15.27 10.35 5.14
C ILE A 269 -15.02 11.79 4.66
N ARG A 270 -16.08 12.50 4.30
CA ARG A 270 -16.00 13.90 3.85
C ARG A 270 -15.44 14.81 4.96
N ASP A 271 -15.90 14.63 6.18
CA ASP A 271 -15.44 15.43 7.31
C ASP A 271 -13.96 15.12 7.62
N ASP A 272 -13.50 13.87 7.48
CA ASP A 272 -12.08 13.51 7.60
C ASP A 272 -11.22 14.11 6.48
N PHE A 273 -11.73 14.09 5.25
CA PHE A 273 -11.09 14.72 4.10
C PHE A 273 -10.92 16.25 4.29
N ASN A 274 -11.92 16.90 4.88
CA ASN A 274 -11.98 18.36 5.11
C ASN A 274 -11.31 18.85 6.40
N LYS A 275 -10.76 17.97 7.24
CA LYS A 275 -10.04 18.39 8.44
C LYS A 275 -8.78 19.19 8.09
N LYS A 276 -8.29 19.99 9.04
CA LYS A 276 -6.98 20.66 8.95
C LYS A 276 -5.83 19.69 8.66
N SER A 277 -5.95 18.46 9.11
CA SER A 277 -4.98 17.38 8.90
C SER A 277 -5.33 16.48 7.70
N GLY A 278 -6.36 16.82 6.92
CA GLY A 278 -6.84 16.06 5.77
C GLY A 278 -6.33 16.61 4.43
N ILE A 279 -6.66 15.88 3.35
CA ILE A 279 -6.20 16.17 1.98
C ILE A 279 -6.69 17.53 1.48
N GLN A 280 -7.94 17.92 1.79
CA GLN A 280 -8.48 19.24 1.38
C GLN A 280 -7.60 20.37 1.90
N SER A 281 -7.19 20.31 3.17
CA SER A 281 -6.37 21.37 3.77
C SER A 281 -4.95 21.39 3.20
N GLY A 282 -4.39 20.23 2.84
CA GLY A 282 -3.12 20.16 2.10
C GLY A 282 -3.22 20.80 0.73
N TYR A 283 -4.29 20.51 -0.02
CA TYR A 283 -4.53 21.17 -1.30
C TYR A 283 -4.67 22.69 -1.15
N GLU A 284 -5.50 23.17 -0.21
CA GLU A 284 -5.72 24.60 0.00
C GLU A 284 -4.44 25.34 0.38
N GLN A 285 -3.57 24.72 1.18
CA GLN A 285 -2.26 25.28 1.52
C GLN A 285 -1.39 25.39 0.26
N ALA A 286 -1.17 24.29 -0.45
CA ALA A 286 -0.34 24.30 -1.65
C ALA A 286 -0.85 25.25 -2.73
N HIS A 287 -2.17 25.23 -2.99
CA HIS A 287 -2.81 26.05 -4.01
C HIS A 287 -2.77 27.54 -3.68
N ARG A 288 -2.83 27.92 -2.39
CA ARG A 288 -2.70 29.33 -1.99
C ARG A 288 -1.33 29.90 -2.38
N LEU A 289 -0.27 29.12 -2.19
CA LEU A 289 1.07 29.53 -2.62
C LEU A 289 1.23 29.50 -4.14
N GLU A 290 0.64 28.52 -4.83
CA GLU A 290 0.57 28.50 -6.30
C GLU A 290 -0.04 29.81 -6.84
N VAL A 291 -1.20 30.21 -6.34
CA VAL A 291 -1.88 31.46 -6.73
C VAL A 291 -1.03 32.69 -6.39
N LEU A 292 -0.38 32.71 -5.22
CA LEU A 292 0.50 33.80 -4.82
C LEU A 292 1.68 33.95 -5.78
N LEU A 293 2.32 32.85 -6.15
CA LEU A 293 3.44 32.79 -7.10
C LEU A 293 3.02 33.21 -8.50
N GLU A 294 1.85 32.78 -8.97
CA GLU A 294 1.37 33.11 -10.32
C GLU A 294 0.92 34.56 -10.46
N SER A 295 0.42 35.16 -9.37
CA SER A 295 -0.18 36.50 -9.37
C SER A 295 0.81 37.64 -9.11
N ASN A 296 2.05 37.35 -8.70
CA ASN A 296 3.03 38.37 -8.32
C ASN A 296 4.36 38.14 -9.03
N ASP A 297 5.01 39.23 -9.44
CA ASP A 297 6.33 39.14 -10.10
C ASP A 297 7.41 38.60 -9.14
N PHE A 298 7.32 38.92 -7.86
CA PHE A 298 8.25 38.49 -6.82
C PHE A 298 7.50 38.05 -5.57
N VAL A 299 7.85 36.87 -5.05
CA VAL A 299 7.30 36.34 -3.79
C VAL A 299 8.46 35.99 -2.86
N ASN A 300 8.48 36.62 -1.68
CA ASN A 300 9.43 36.28 -0.64
C ASN A 300 8.88 35.13 0.21
N LEU A 301 9.73 34.13 0.46
CA LEU A 301 9.48 33.06 1.42
C LEU A 301 10.34 33.29 2.66
N TYR A 302 9.75 33.06 3.84
CA TYR A 302 10.35 33.41 5.12
C TYR A 302 10.60 32.17 5.97
N ASN A 303 11.54 32.26 6.90
CA ASN A 303 11.71 31.28 7.97
C ASN A 303 10.75 31.62 9.13
N LYS A 304 10.71 30.73 10.13
CA LYS A 304 9.92 30.91 11.37
C LYS A 304 10.33 32.13 12.22
N LYS A 305 11.49 32.74 11.97
CA LYS A 305 11.92 33.98 12.64
C LYS A 305 11.49 35.25 11.90
N GLY A 306 10.95 35.10 10.69
CA GLY A 306 10.55 36.18 9.81
C GLY A 306 11.65 36.70 8.89
N ASP A 307 12.80 36.01 8.80
CA ASP A 307 13.86 36.34 7.84
C ASP A 307 13.52 35.75 6.46
N VAL A 308 13.84 36.49 5.39
CA VAL A 308 13.67 35.99 4.02
C VAL A 308 14.67 34.85 3.77
N ILE A 309 14.16 33.67 3.41
CA ILE A 309 14.95 32.51 2.96
C ILE A 309 15.29 32.65 1.49
N THR A 310 14.28 32.98 0.67
CA THR A 310 14.41 33.08 -0.78
C THR A 310 13.35 34.02 -1.36
N THR A 311 13.62 34.52 -2.56
CA THR A 311 12.66 35.27 -3.37
C THR A 311 12.47 34.53 -4.68
N ILE A 312 11.24 34.12 -4.97
CA ILE A 312 10.88 33.45 -6.22
C ILE A 312 10.37 34.51 -7.21
N ASN A 313 10.96 34.56 -8.40
CA ASN A 313 10.54 35.43 -9.49
C ASN A 313 9.61 34.67 -10.44
N ARG A 314 8.50 35.29 -10.83
CA ARG A 314 7.53 34.72 -11.79
C ARG A 314 8.15 34.29 -13.11
N ALA A 315 9.20 34.95 -13.56
CA ALA A 315 9.88 34.64 -14.82
C ALA A 315 10.68 33.32 -14.79
N ASP A 316 11.04 32.85 -13.59
CA ASP A 316 11.95 31.72 -13.40
C ASP A 316 11.25 30.36 -13.52
N PHE A 317 9.92 30.33 -13.51
CA PHE A 317 9.16 29.09 -13.60
C PHE A 317 8.00 29.17 -14.60
N ASP A 318 7.56 28.00 -15.07
CA ASP A 318 6.41 27.85 -15.97
C ASP A 318 5.42 26.75 -15.55
N GLU A 319 5.75 25.94 -14.54
CA GLU A 319 4.87 24.88 -14.05
C GLU A 319 5.04 24.71 -12.54
N ILE A 320 3.91 24.67 -11.85
CA ILE A 320 3.79 24.38 -10.43
C ILE A 320 3.02 23.08 -10.26
N PHE A 321 3.49 22.24 -9.34
CA PHE A 321 2.82 21.01 -8.92
C PHE A 321 2.45 21.11 -7.44
N CYS A 322 1.15 21.10 -7.16
CA CYS A 322 0.62 20.94 -5.81
C CYS A 322 0.58 19.44 -5.46
N ILE A 323 1.23 19.06 -4.36
CA ILE A 323 1.38 17.67 -3.94
C ILE A 323 0.96 17.54 -2.49
N CYS A 324 0.13 16.55 -2.18
CA CYS A 324 -0.23 16.18 -0.81
C CYS A 324 0.28 14.78 -0.51
N ILE A 325 1.10 14.62 0.53
CA ILE A 325 1.62 13.31 0.93
C ILE A 325 0.94 12.88 2.22
N THR A 326 0.33 11.70 2.19
CA THR A 326 -0.34 11.14 3.36
C THR A 326 0.54 10.15 4.10
N LYS A 327 0.39 10.05 5.42
CA LYS A 327 1.04 8.94 6.16
C LYS A 327 0.43 7.60 5.74
N ASP A 328 -0.90 7.51 5.83
CA ASP A 328 -1.65 6.29 5.59
C ASP A 328 -2.17 6.25 4.15
N ASP A 329 -2.50 5.05 3.65
CA ASP A 329 -3.14 4.87 2.36
C ASP A 329 -4.64 5.24 2.43
N PHE A 330 -5.06 6.08 1.49
CA PHE A 330 -6.45 6.54 1.32
C PHE A 330 -7.14 5.88 0.12
N GLY A 331 -6.45 4.99 -0.59
CA GLY A 331 -6.90 4.25 -1.75
C GLY A 331 -7.51 5.15 -2.80
N MET A 332 -8.71 4.78 -3.26
CA MET A 332 -9.49 5.58 -4.22
C MET A 332 -9.74 7.04 -3.80
N LEU A 333 -9.69 7.39 -2.50
CA LEU A 333 -9.87 8.79 -2.07
C LEU A 333 -8.66 9.65 -2.43
N ALA A 334 -7.45 9.07 -2.47
CA ALA A 334 -6.24 9.77 -2.89
C ALA A 334 -6.14 9.78 -4.42
N THR A 335 -6.37 8.65 -5.07
CA THR A 335 -6.22 8.54 -6.53
C THR A 335 -7.33 9.22 -7.32
N ASN A 336 -8.52 9.41 -6.73
CA ASN A 336 -9.64 10.12 -7.34
C ASN A 336 -10.38 11.08 -6.37
N LEU A 337 -9.91 12.30 -6.39
CA LEU A 337 -10.43 13.49 -5.71
C LEU A 337 -11.69 14.13 -6.32
N THR A 338 -12.15 13.71 -7.51
CA THR A 338 -13.19 14.44 -8.29
C THR A 338 -14.50 14.66 -7.51
N ASN A 339 -14.84 13.78 -6.57
CA ASN A 339 -16.09 13.88 -5.80
C ASN A 339 -15.98 14.62 -4.46
N LEU A 340 -14.78 14.79 -3.91
CA LEU A 340 -14.59 15.32 -2.55
C LEU A 340 -13.82 16.63 -2.51
N LEU A 341 -12.85 16.82 -3.41
CA LEU A 341 -12.02 18.01 -3.43
C LEU A 341 -12.83 19.22 -3.87
N GLN A 342 -12.81 20.25 -3.02
CA GLN A 342 -13.34 21.56 -3.35
C GLN A 342 -12.20 22.40 -3.93
N LYS A 343 -12.33 22.75 -5.21
CA LYS A 343 -11.41 23.60 -5.96
C LYS A 343 -12.17 24.44 -6.97
N ASP A 344 -11.55 25.51 -7.46
CA ASP A 344 -12.06 26.24 -8.61
C ASP A 344 -11.97 25.37 -9.87
N ASP A 345 -12.88 25.59 -10.83
CA ASP A 345 -13.02 24.73 -12.01
C ASP A 345 -11.72 24.67 -12.84
N GLU A 346 -11.04 25.80 -12.98
CA GLU A 346 -9.80 25.95 -13.76
C GLU A 346 -8.54 25.47 -13.00
N SER A 347 -8.61 25.32 -11.67
CA SER A 347 -7.45 24.88 -10.88
C SER A 347 -7.12 23.41 -11.15
N LYS A 348 -5.83 23.07 -11.14
CA LYS A 348 -5.39 21.67 -11.33
C LYS A 348 -5.69 20.85 -10.08
N TYR A 349 -5.87 19.54 -10.26
CA TYR A 349 -5.90 18.61 -9.13
C TYR A 349 -4.49 18.46 -8.54
N PRO A 350 -4.34 18.34 -7.22
CA PRO A 350 -3.07 17.97 -6.63
C PRO A 350 -2.77 16.50 -6.92
N TRP A 351 -1.48 16.14 -6.87
CA TRP A 351 -1.08 14.75 -6.77
C TRP A 351 -1.14 14.32 -5.31
N VAL A 352 -1.79 13.17 -5.02
CA VAL A 352 -1.90 12.64 -3.66
C VAL A 352 -1.35 11.22 -3.66
N ILE A 353 -0.40 10.96 -2.76
CA ILE A 353 0.27 9.67 -2.63
C ILE A 353 0.62 9.43 -1.15
N CYS A 354 0.59 8.18 -0.69
CA CYS A 354 1.07 7.87 0.66
C CYS A 354 2.61 7.78 0.70
N LEU A 355 3.21 7.97 1.88
CA LEU A 355 4.66 7.95 2.04
C LEU A 355 5.28 6.62 1.57
N HIS A 356 4.63 5.48 1.85
CA HIS A 356 5.14 4.16 1.47
C HIS A 356 5.19 3.99 -0.05
N ASP A 357 4.11 4.34 -0.76
CA ASP A 357 4.06 4.28 -2.22
C ASP A 357 5.09 5.23 -2.84
N LEU A 358 5.26 6.43 -2.28
CA LEU A 358 6.27 7.38 -2.74
C LEU A 358 7.68 6.80 -2.59
N ARG A 359 8.04 6.26 -1.41
CA ARG A 359 9.34 5.62 -1.16
C ARG A 359 9.58 4.48 -2.14
N PHE A 360 8.58 3.62 -2.30
CA PHE A 360 8.67 2.46 -3.17
C PHE A 360 8.84 2.85 -4.65
N LEU A 361 8.04 3.81 -5.12
CA LEU A 361 8.13 4.35 -6.46
C LEU A 361 9.52 4.96 -6.73
N ILE A 362 9.99 5.85 -5.86
CA ILE A 362 11.31 6.49 -6.01
C ILE A 362 12.43 5.45 -5.99
N SER A 363 12.37 4.48 -5.07
CA SER A 363 13.33 3.37 -5.02
C SER A 363 13.38 2.57 -6.32
N CYS A 364 12.22 2.26 -6.92
CA CYS A 364 12.14 1.57 -8.20
C CYS A 364 12.69 2.42 -9.34
N LEU A 365 12.27 3.69 -9.44
CA LEU A 365 12.72 4.61 -10.48
C LEU A 365 14.25 4.78 -10.46
N SER A 366 14.83 5.01 -9.28
CA SER A 366 16.28 5.10 -9.11
C SER A 366 16.99 3.83 -9.57
N TYR A 367 16.44 2.64 -9.25
CA TYR A 367 17.05 1.37 -9.61
C TYR A 367 17.14 1.15 -11.12
N ILE A 368 16.09 1.50 -11.86
CA ILE A 368 16.05 1.38 -13.33
C ILE A 368 16.57 2.65 -14.04
N GLY A 369 17.31 3.51 -13.33
CA GLY A 369 17.96 4.69 -13.89
C GLY A 369 17.00 5.75 -14.46
N LYS A 370 15.78 5.86 -13.91
CA LYS A 370 14.87 6.98 -14.19
C LYS A 370 15.21 8.15 -13.29
N ASP A 371 15.14 9.35 -13.86
CA ASP A 371 15.54 10.59 -13.22
C ASP A 371 14.35 11.45 -12.81
N TRP A 372 14.65 12.62 -12.26
CA TRP A 372 13.68 13.64 -11.92
C TRP A 372 12.79 14.05 -13.09
N GLY A 373 13.35 14.15 -14.30
CA GLY A 373 12.60 14.49 -15.50
C GLY A 373 11.51 13.47 -15.83
N PHE A 374 11.78 12.18 -15.61
CA PHE A 374 10.79 11.13 -15.73
C PHE A 374 9.63 11.31 -14.73
N LEU A 375 9.92 11.60 -13.47
CA LEU A 375 8.89 11.84 -12.45
C LEU A 375 8.04 13.07 -12.80
N LEU A 376 8.64 14.16 -13.25
CA LEU A 376 7.88 15.34 -13.69
C LEU A 376 6.98 15.02 -14.90
N GLY A 377 7.46 14.20 -15.83
CA GLY A 377 6.67 13.69 -16.94
C GLY A 377 5.46 12.88 -16.47
N TYR A 378 5.67 11.98 -15.51
CA TYR A 378 4.62 11.22 -14.85
C TYR A 378 3.58 12.14 -14.20
N LEU A 379 4.00 13.08 -13.34
CA LEU A 379 3.11 13.98 -12.62
C LEU A 379 2.21 14.79 -13.57
N ARG A 380 2.81 15.35 -14.63
CA ARG A 380 2.07 16.12 -15.64
C ARG A 380 0.97 15.29 -16.29
N GLU A 381 1.30 14.07 -16.71
CA GLU A 381 0.31 13.20 -17.35
C GLU A 381 -0.73 12.69 -16.35
N ARG A 382 -0.31 12.32 -15.15
CA ARG A 382 -1.18 11.83 -14.08
C ARG A 382 -2.25 12.84 -13.67
N ILE A 383 -1.87 14.12 -13.55
CA ILE A 383 -2.80 15.23 -13.29
C ILE A 383 -3.74 15.45 -14.48
N SER A 384 -3.27 15.30 -15.72
CA SER A 384 -4.10 15.51 -16.93
C SER A 384 -5.22 14.48 -17.14
N VAL A 385 -5.08 13.30 -16.53
CA VAL A 385 -6.04 12.19 -16.64
C VAL A 385 -6.91 12.00 -15.42
N PHE A 386 -6.86 12.95 -14.48
CA PHE A 386 -7.70 12.95 -13.30
C PHE A 386 -9.19 12.86 -13.66
N GLY A 387 -9.92 11.96 -13.01
CA GLY A 387 -11.33 11.68 -13.30
C GLY A 387 -11.61 10.95 -14.62
N LYS A 388 -10.60 10.69 -15.47
CA LYS A 388 -10.73 9.89 -16.71
C LYS A 388 -10.20 8.47 -16.54
N VAL A 389 -9.16 8.32 -15.73
CA VAL A 389 -8.57 7.04 -15.35
C VAL A 389 -8.84 6.80 -13.87
N MET A 390 -9.24 5.58 -13.55
CA MET A 390 -9.65 5.13 -12.22
C MET A 390 -8.78 3.97 -11.79
N SER A 391 -8.37 3.99 -10.53
CA SER A 391 -7.63 2.91 -9.89
C SER A 391 -7.72 3.07 -8.38
N ASN A 392 -7.47 2.01 -7.64
CA ASN A 392 -7.50 2.04 -6.18
C ASN A 392 -6.15 2.44 -5.56
N ASP A 393 -5.07 2.50 -6.35
CA ASP A 393 -3.69 2.56 -5.86
C ASP A 393 -2.83 3.39 -6.82
N GLU A 394 -2.04 4.32 -6.30
CA GLU A 394 -1.22 5.20 -7.13
C GLU A 394 -0.09 4.44 -7.85
N LEU A 395 0.35 3.30 -7.33
CA LEU A 395 1.34 2.43 -7.96
C LEU A 395 0.82 1.75 -9.24
N GLU A 396 -0.50 1.57 -9.38
CA GLU A 396 -1.10 1.08 -10.63
C GLU A 396 -0.98 2.14 -11.74
N PHE A 397 -1.13 3.43 -11.41
CA PHE A 397 -0.88 4.52 -12.35
C PHE A 397 0.59 4.59 -12.74
N ALA A 398 1.49 4.55 -11.76
CA ALA A 398 2.93 4.57 -12.02
C ALA A 398 3.37 3.38 -12.86
N GLY A 399 2.87 2.19 -12.56
CA GLY A 399 3.13 0.97 -13.33
C GLY A 399 2.61 1.04 -14.76
N ALA A 400 1.38 1.53 -14.95
CA ALA A 400 0.84 1.78 -16.29
C ALA A 400 1.68 2.80 -17.07
N PHE A 401 2.13 3.88 -16.43
CA PHE A 401 3.01 4.87 -17.07
C PHE A 401 4.37 4.28 -17.46
N LEU A 402 4.96 3.43 -16.62
CA LEU A 402 6.20 2.71 -16.93
C LEU A 402 6.03 1.78 -18.14
N LYS A 403 4.97 0.97 -18.16
CA LYS A 403 4.69 0.01 -19.23
C LYS A 403 4.33 0.68 -20.56
N TYR A 404 3.53 1.74 -20.52
CA TYR A 404 2.95 2.34 -21.73
C TYR A 404 3.66 3.62 -22.18
N GLY A 405 4.49 4.21 -21.30
CA GLY A 405 5.22 5.46 -21.53
C GLY A 405 4.40 6.74 -21.49
N SER A 406 3.06 6.65 -21.49
CA SER A 406 2.12 7.78 -21.41
C SER A 406 0.70 7.31 -21.07
N PHE A 407 -0.19 8.24 -20.71
CA PHE A 407 -1.63 7.99 -20.55
C PHE A 407 -2.44 8.40 -21.79
N ASP A 408 -1.84 8.43 -22.98
CA ASP A 408 -2.50 8.84 -24.22
C ASP A 408 -3.70 7.96 -24.60
N PHE A 409 -3.73 6.70 -24.14
CA PHE A 409 -4.88 5.81 -24.30
C PHE A 409 -6.16 6.34 -23.66
N ALA A 410 -6.03 7.15 -22.60
CA ALA A 410 -7.15 7.77 -21.90
C ALA A 410 -7.51 9.15 -22.48
N LYS A 411 -6.51 9.94 -22.92
CA LYS A 411 -6.74 11.29 -23.46
C LYS A 411 -7.60 11.29 -24.74
N LYS A 412 -7.50 10.22 -25.54
CA LYS A 412 -8.23 10.08 -26.82
C LYS A 412 -9.73 9.79 -26.67
N ARG A 413 -10.24 9.55 -25.44
CA ARG A 413 -11.60 9.08 -25.20
C ARG A 413 -12.37 10.03 -24.29
N LYS A 414 -13.12 10.97 -24.87
CA LYS A 414 -13.83 12.01 -24.11
C LYS A 414 -14.96 11.48 -23.21
N GLU A 415 -15.53 10.32 -23.52
CA GLU A 415 -16.75 9.82 -22.85
C GLU A 415 -16.55 8.50 -22.08
N HIS A 416 -15.33 7.95 -22.04
CA HIS A 416 -15.07 6.64 -21.44
C HIS A 416 -14.11 6.73 -20.27
N LEU A 417 -14.54 6.20 -19.13
CA LEU A 417 -13.67 5.93 -17.97
C LEU A 417 -12.80 4.71 -18.26
N VAL A 418 -11.49 4.85 -18.01
CA VAL A 418 -10.55 3.72 -18.03
C VAL A 418 -10.32 3.26 -16.60
N PHE A 419 -10.45 1.97 -16.34
CA PHE A 419 -10.10 1.36 -15.06
C PHE A 419 -8.78 0.63 -15.25
N LEU A 420 -7.77 0.99 -14.46
CA LEU A 420 -6.51 0.24 -14.47
C LEU A 420 -6.72 -1.10 -13.79
N ASP A 421 -5.99 -2.10 -14.28
CA ASP A 421 -5.93 -3.42 -13.67
C ASP A 421 -4.93 -3.41 -12.49
N ILE A 422 -5.18 -4.21 -11.46
CA ILE A 422 -4.25 -4.33 -10.32
C ILE A 422 -2.87 -4.84 -10.77
N ASN A 423 -2.80 -5.60 -11.87
CA ASN A 423 -1.53 -6.06 -12.43
C ASN A 423 -0.73 -4.93 -13.10
N GLU A 424 -1.24 -3.70 -13.15
CA GLU A 424 -0.47 -2.57 -13.66
C GLU A 424 0.75 -2.26 -12.81
N SER A 425 0.64 -2.39 -11.49
CA SER A 425 1.74 -2.20 -10.55
C SER A 425 2.76 -3.35 -10.55
N LYS A 426 2.46 -4.52 -11.13
CA LYS A 426 3.37 -5.69 -11.16
C LYS A 426 4.77 -5.37 -11.67
N VAL A 427 4.91 -4.42 -12.60
CA VAL A 427 6.22 -3.98 -13.11
C VAL A 427 7.12 -3.44 -12.00
N LEU A 428 6.56 -2.81 -10.97
CA LEU A 428 7.30 -2.32 -9.80
C LEU A 428 7.74 -3.47 -8.89
N ASP A 429 6.91 -4.51 -8.73
CA ASP A 429 7.30 -5.72 -8.01
C ASP A 429 8.46 -6.43 -8.72
N ASP A 430 8.36 -6.57 -10.05
CA ASP A 430 9.41 -7.20 -10.85
C ASP A 430 10.74 -6.39 -10.74
N ILE A 431 10.66 -5.05 -10.72
CA ILE A 431 11.81 -4.17 -10.45
C ILE A 431 12.37 -4.39 -9.04
N TYR A 432 11.50 -4.49 -8.04
CA TYR A 432 11.90 -4.70 -6.65
C TYR A 432 12.61 -6.05 -6.44
N PHE A 433 12.10 -7.12 -7.06
CA PHE A 433 12.74 -8.44 -6.99
C PHE A 433 14.09 -8.47 -7.68
N ALA A 434 14.21 -7.82 -8.85
CA ALA A 434 15.49 -7.65 -9.53
C ALA A 434 16.50 -6.89 -8.66
N LYS A 435 16.07 -5.77 -8.05
CA LYS A 435 16.86 -5.00 -7.07
C LYS A 435 17.36 -5.85 -5.90
N THR A 436 16.47 -6.64 -5.30
CA THR A 436 16.80 -7.46 -4.14
C THR A 436 17.73 -8.61 -4.50
N SER A 437 17.60 -9.14 -5.73
CA SER A 437 18.45 -10.22 -6.24
C SER A 437 19.79 -9.71 -6.82
N GLY A 438 19.94 -8.39 -6.99
CA GLY A 438 21.11 -7.79 -7.63
C GLY A 438 21.14 -8.00 -9.16
N GLU A 439 19.99 -8.25 -9.77
CA GLU A 439 19.84 -8.53 -11.21
C GLU A 439 19.45 -7.28 -11.99
N GLU A 440 20.04 -7.05 -13.16
CA GLU A 440 19.62 -5.93 -14.01
C GLU A 440 18.18 -6.10 -14.49
N TYR A 441 17.38 -5.04 -14.40
CA TYR A 441 16.01 -5.02 -14.89
C TYR A 441 15.88 -4.17 -16.15
N HIS A 442 15.38 -4.77 -17.22
CA HIS A 442 15.07 -4.06 -18.46
C HIS A 442 13.56 -3.81 -18.57
N LEU A 443 13.19 -2.52 -18.62
CA LEU A 443 11.79 -2.11 -18.77
C LEU A 443 11.33 -2.24 -20.23
N ASP A 444 10.48 -3.23 -20.49
CA ASP A 444 9.83 -3.39 -21.79
C ASP A 444 8.55 -2.56 -21.90
N ARG A 445 8.52 -1.68 -22.92
CA ARG A 445 7.30 -0.93 -23.24
C ARG A 445 6.37 -1.74 -24.11
N ILE A 446 5.08 -1.74 -23.75
CA ILE A 446 4.03 -2.40 -24.51
C ILE A 446 2.94 -1.42 -24.90
N VAL A 447 2.11 -1.81 -25.87
CA VAL A 447 0.93 -1.04 -26.24
C VAL A 447 -0.16 -1.27 -25.20
N ALA A 448 -0.75 -0.18 -24.71
CA ALA A 448 -1.84 -0.21 -23.75
C ALA A 448 -3.00 -1.13 -24.24
N PRO A 449 -3.35 -2.21 -23.51
CA PRO A 449 -4.33 -3.20 -23.93
C PRO A 449 -5.80 -2.75 -23.73
N TYR A 450 -6.03 -1.44 -23.58
CA TYR A 450 -7.36 -0.89 -23.32
C TYR A 450 -8.16 -0.70 -24.62
N TYR A 451 -9.21 -1.49 -24.79
CA TYR A 451 -10.17 -1.39 -25.90
C TYR A 451 -11.53 -0.90 -25.40
N GLU A 452 -12.33 -0.33 -26.30
CA GLU A 452 -13.68 0.10 -25.94
C GLU A 452 -14.56 -1.11 -25.65
N PHE A 453 -15.23 -1.10 -24.50
CA PHE A 453 -16.17 -2.16 -24.13
C PHE A 453 -17.43 -2.08 -24.99
N ASN A 454 -17.49 -2.86 -26.06
CA ASN A 454 -18.67 -2.95 -26.91
C ASN A 454 -19.72 -3.88 -26.26
N LYS A 455 -20.74 -3.28 -25.63
CA LYS A 455 -21.87 -4.00 -25.02
C LYS A 455 -22.59 -4.92 -26.02
N GLU A 456 -22.71 -4.53 -27.29
CA GLU A 456 -23.41 -5.31 -28.30
C GLU A 456 -22.70 -6.64 -28.60
N LYS A 457 -21.37 -6.70 -28.50
CA LYS A 457 -20.61 -7.95 -28.69
C LYS A 457 -20.88 -9.00 -27.60
N LEU A 458 -21.26 -8.59 -26.39
CA LEU A 458 -21.66 -9.51 -25.32
C LEU A 458 -23.08 -10.02 -25.49
N PHE A 459 -24.00 -9.19 -25.99
CA PHE A 459 -25.41 -9.55 -26.13
C PHE A 459 -25.77 -10.17 -27.49
N ASN A 460 -24.91 -10.07 -28.51
CA ASN A 460 -25.15 -10.68 -29.83
C ASN A 460 -24.75 -12.16 -29.95
N LYS A 461 -24.33 -12.84 -28.88
CA LYS A 461 -24.32 -14.32 -28.85
C LYS A 461 -25.66 -14.84 -28.35
N GLY A 462 -26.67 -14.77 -29.21
CA GLY A 462 -27.95 -15.42 -28.94
C GLY A 462 -29.04 -15.05 -29.92
N VAL A 463 -29.04 -15.68 -31.10
CA VAL A 463 -30.31 -16.05 -31.74
C VAL A 463 -31.00 -17.03 -30.78
N VAL A 464 -31.71 -16.49 -29.80
CA VAL A 464 -32.52 -17.28 -28.86
C VAL A 464 -33.70 -17.79 -29.65
N ASN A 465 -33.62 -19.05 -30.06
CA ASN A 465 -34.72 -19.83 -30.60
C ASN A 465 -36.00 -19.56 -29.80
N ALA A 466 -37.07 -19.17 -30.49
CA ALA A 466 -38.38 -18.80 -29.94
C ALA A 466 -39.04 -19.88 -29.05
N LYS A 467 -38.48 -21.10 -29.00
CA LYS A 467 -38.91 -22.18 -28.09
C LYS A 467 -38.52 -21.95 -26.61
N GLY A 468 -37.37 -21.34 -26.33
CA GLY A 468 -36.88 -21.17 -24.93
C GLY A 468 -37.65 -20.12 -24.11
N ASN A 469 -38.30 -19.16 -24.78
CA ASN A 469 -39.07 -18.10 -24.10
C ASN A 469 -40.37 -18.63 -23.47
N LYS A 470 -40.95 -19.71 -24.00
CA LYS A 470 -42.19 -20.31 -23.47
C LYS A 470 -41.91 -21.08 -22.16
N GLU A 471 -40.80 -21.80 -22.10
CA GLU A 471 -40.37 -22.51 -20.88
C GLU A 471 -39.95 -21.56 -19.76
N ARG A 472 -39.23 -20.48 -20.07
CA ARG A 472 -38.86 -19.45 -19.07
C ARG A 472 -40.09 -18.74 -18.49
N LYS A 473 -41.13 -18.50 -19.29
CA LYS A 473 -42.41 -17.91 -18.84
C LYS A 473 -43.19 -18.88 -17.93
N ASN A 474 -43.18 -20.17 -18.25
CA ASN A 474 -43.80 -21.21 -17.42
C ASN A 474 -43.07 -21.41 -16.09
N ARG A 475 -41.73 -21.39 -16.08
CA ARG A 475 -40.92 -21.46 -14.85
C ARG A 475 -41.15 -20.26 -13.93
N ARG A 476 -41.25 -19.05 -14.48
CA ARG A 476 -41.60 -17.83 -13.72
C ARG A 476 -43.02 -17.87 -13.14
N LYS A 477 -44.00 -18.47 -13.86
CA LYS A 477 -45.35 -18.71 -13.33
C LYS A 477 -45.34 -19.71 -12.18
N MET A 478 -44.61 -20.83 -12.30
CA MET A 478 -44.49 -21.82 -11.22
C MET A 478 -43.83 -21.25 -9.96
N ILE A 479 -42.75 -20.46 -10.11
CA ILE A 479 -42.08 -19.81 -8.97
C ILE A 479 -43.00 -18.78 -8.29
N LYS A 480 -43.83 -18.05 -9.04
CA LYS A 480 -44.83 -17.14 -8.47
C LYS A 480 -45.96 -17.87 -7.73
N MET A 481 -46.36 -19.07 -8.18
CA MET A 481 -47.36 -19.88 -7.47
C MET A 481 -46.78 -20.51 -6.19
N SER A 482 -45.54 -21.01 -6.22
CA SER A 482 -44.84 -21.54 -5.05
C SER A 482 -44.65 -20.47 -3.95
N ARG A 483 -44.36 -19.22 -4.32
CA ARG A 483 -44.24 -18.10 -3.36
C ARG A 483 -45.56 -17.65 -2.75
N ARG A 484 -46.70 -18.03 -3.35
CA ARG A 484 -48.05 -17.75 -2.80
C ARG A 484 -48.55 -18.85 -1.88
N SER A 485 -48.04 -20.09 -1.96
CA SER A 485 -48.42 -21.16 -1.03
C SER A 485 -47.58 -21.17 0.26
N ASN A 486 -46.44 -20.46 0.28
CA ASN A 486 -45.55 -20.35 1.44
C ASN A 486 -45.66 -18.98 2.14
N ARG A 487 -46.82 -18.32 2.05
CA ARG A 487 -47.15 -17.12 2.83
C ARG A 487 -48.46 -17.31 3.56
#